data_AF-A0A853CN64-F1
#
_entry.id   AF-A0A853CN64-F1
#
_cell.length_a   1.000
_cell.length_b   1.000
_cell.length_c   1.000
_cell.angle_alpha   90.00
_cell.angle_beta   90.00
_cell.angle_gamma   90.00
#
_symmetry.space_group_name_H-M   'P 1'
#
loop_
_entity.id
_entity.type
_entity.pdbx_description
1 polymer ?
#
loop_
_entity_poly.entity_id
_entity_poly.type
_entity_poly.pdbx_seq_one_letter_code
_entity_poly.pdbx_strand_id
1 'polypeptide(L)'
;MTRGMRTSIDVDAGPERVWDVLTDVPGYPDWTPVLTSAQGEFAVGGRVVFGFPPLHPLLRSTVPVRVLEVTPGRSSCGPGGCCCR
;
A
#
# COMPACT_ATOMS: atom_id res chain seq x y z
N MET A 1 -0.41 -26.44 5.25
CA MET A 1 -0.43 -25.88 3.88
C MET A 1 -1.21 -24.57 3.92
N THR A 2 -0.55 -23.42 3.86
CA THR A 2 -1.20 -22.09 3.85
C THR A 2 -1.54 -21.71 2.40
N ARG A 3 -2.81 -21.42 2.13
CA ARG A 3 -3.26 -20.96 0.80
C ARG A 3 -2.90 -19.49 0.64
N GLY A 4 -1.91 -19.18 -0.20
CA GLY A 4 -1.55 -17.81 -0.56
C GLY A 4 -2.49 -17.26 -1.63
N MET A 5 -2.83 -15.97 -1.55
CA MET A 5 -3.49 -15.24 -2.63
C MET A 5 -2.47 -14.33 -3.31
N ARG A 6 -2.48 -14.30 -4.64
CA ARG A 6 -1.64 -13.41 -5.45
C ARG A 6 -2.52 -12.74 -6.50
N THR A 7 -2.42 -11.41 -6.56
CA THR A 7 -3.07 -10.58 -7.57
C THR A 7 -2.03 -9.63 -8.16
N SER A 8 -2.20 -9.27 -9.43
CA SER A 8 -1.34 -8.31 -10.14
C SER A 8 -2.21 -7.44 -11.03
N ILE A 9 -1.81 -6.18 -11.19
CA ILE A 9 -2.45 -5.22 -12.08
C ILE A 9 -1.35 -4.50 -12.86
N ASP A 10 -1.62 -4.17 -14.12
CA ASP A 10 -0.76 -3.31 -14.92
C ASP A 10 -1.20 -1.87 -14.73
N VAL A 11 -0.26 -0.99 -14.37
CA VAL A 11 -0.51 0.44 -14.18
C VAL A 11 0.25 1.18 -15.27
N ASP A 12 -0.47 1.95 -16.08
CA ASP A 12 0.12 2.76 -17.15
C ASP A 12 0.77 4.04 -16.59
N ALA A 13 1.86 3.84 -15.85
CA ALA A 13 2.66 4.90 -15.25
C ALA A 13 4.11 4.45 -15.06
N GLY A 14 5.04 5.41 -15.07
CA GLY A 14 6.43 5.14 -14.73
C GLY A 14 6.58 4.62 -13.30
N PRO A 15 7.54 3.70 -13.03
CA PRO A 15 7.70 3.06 -11.73
C PRO A 15 7.98 4.07 -10.59
N GLU A 16 8.69 5.17 -10.88
CA GLU A 16 8.93 6.24 -9.90
C GLU A 16 7.63 6.91 -9.47
N ARG A 17 6.72 7.20 -10.41
CA ARG A 17 5.45 7.84 -10.10
C ARG A 17 4.53 6.92 -9.29
N VAL A 18 4.52 5.63 -9.61
CA VAL A 18 3.79 4.64 -8.79
C VAL A 18 4.38 4.60 -7.39
N TRP A 19 5.70 4.65 -7.28
CA TRP A 19 6.40 4.63 -6.01
C TRP A 19 6.10 5.86 -5.14
N ASP A 20 6.09 7.06 -5.73
CA ASP A 20 5.73 8.30 -5.03
C ASP A 20 4.33 8.20 -4.41
N VAL A 21 3.35 7.67 -5.16
CA VAL A 21 1.98 7.49 -4.66
C VAL A 21 1.90 6.42 -3.57
N LEU A 22 2.61 5.30 -3.72
CA LEU A 22 2.63 4.22 -2.72
C LEU A 22 3.37 4.60 -1.44
N THR A 23 4.23 5.62 -1.46
CA THR A 23 4.97 6.08 -0.28
C THR A 23 4.36 7.32 0.36
N ASP A 24 3.46 8.04 -0.32
CA ASP A 24 2.66 9.14 0.21
C ASP A 24 1.54 8.65 1.14
N VAL A 25 1.92 8.18 2.32
CA VAL A 25 1.00 7.64 3.35
C VAL A 25 -0.20 8.56 3.62
N PRO A 26 -0.03 9.88 3.84
CA PRO A 26 -1.17 10.77 4.10
C PRO A 26 -2.20 10.83 2.97
N GLY A 27 -1.80 10.59 1.71
CA GLY A 27 -2.68 10.63 0.52
C GLY A 27 -3.54 9.37 0.31
N TYR A 28 -3.35 8.32 1.12
CA TYR A 28 -4.10 7.06 0.96
C TYR A 28 -5.64 7.19 0.97
N PRO A 29 -6.26 8.02 1.83
CA PRO A 29 -7.71 8.19 1.85
C PRO A 29 -8.32 8.70 0.54
N ASP A 30 -7.53 9.38 -0.31
CA ASP A 30 -8.02 9.96 -1.57
C ASP A 30 -8.31 8.89 -2.63
N TRP A 31 -7.59 7.76 -2.58
CA TRP A 31 -7.70 6.69 -3.58
C TRP A 31 -8.04 5.32 -3.01
N THR A 32 -8.03 5.15 -1.68
CA THR A 32 -8.44 3.91 -1.00
C THR A 32 -9.75 4.14 -0.23
N PRO A 33 -10.94 3.89 -0.82
CA PRO A 33 -12.24 4.23 -0.22
C PRO A 33 -12.52 3.65 1.16
N VAL A 34 -11.79 2.59 1.54
CA VAL A 34 -11.93 1.89 2.82
C VAL A 34 -11.09 2.54 3.94
N LEU A 35 -10.10 3.37 3.61
CA LEU A 35 -9.24 4.05 4.57
C LEU A 35 -9.81 5.43 4.90
N THR A 36 -9.95 5.74 6.18
CA THR A 36 -10.38 7.07 6.66
C THR A 36 -9.20 7.95 7.06
N SER A 37 -8.05 7.34 7.39
CA SER A 37 -6.79 8.03 7.63
C SER A 37 -5.61 7.09 7.44
N ALA A 38 -4.45 7.66 7.21
CA ALA A 38 -3.19 6.94 7.20
C ALA A 38 -2.08 7.88 7.69
N GLN A 39 -1.28 7.42 8.63
CA GLN A 39 -0.22 8.22 9.24
C GLN A 39 1.01 7.38 9.50
N GLY A 40 2.19 7.97 9.36
CA GLY A 40 3.46 7.31 9.60
C GLY A 40 4.40 7.44 8.41
N GLU A 41 5.50 6.70 8.45
CA GLU A 41 6.58 6.80 7.48
C GLU A 41 6.76 5.46 6.76
N PHE A 42 6.81 5.52 5.43
CA PHE A 42 7.05 4.36 4.57
C PHE A 42 8.55 4.06 4.45
N ALA A 43 9.20 3.84 5.59
CA ALA A 43 10.62 3.49 5.69
C ALA A 43 10.78 2.04 6.17
N VAL A 44 11.90 1.39 5.83
CA VAL A 44 12.18 0.01 6.30
C VAL A 44 12.19 -0.03 7.83
N GLY A 45 11.38 -0.91 8.42
CA GLY A 45 11.19 -0.98 9.87
C GLY A 45 10.26 0.09 10.45
N GLY A 46 9.81 1.04 9.62
CA GLY A 46 8.85 2.08 9.95
C GLY A 46 7.47 1.52 10.30
N ARG A 47 6.66 2.35 10.95
CA ARG A 47 5.29 2.03 11.34
C ARG A 47 4.33 2.98 10.66
N VAL A 48 3.32 2.39 10.01
CA VAL A 48 2.18 3.11 9.45
C VAL A 48 0.93 2.69 10.23
N VAL A 49 0.08 3.66 10.56
CA VAL A 49 -1.20 3.44 11.24
C VAL A 49 -2.30 3.80 10.26
N PHE A 50 -3.09 2.80 9.88
CA PHE A 50 -4.25 2.95 9.01
C PHE A 50 -5.52 3.08 9.84
N GLY A 51 -6.33 4.08 9.54
CA GLY A 51 -7.67 4.27 10.07
C GLY A 51 -8.72 3.68 9.15
N PHE A 52 -9.72 3.05 9.74
CA PHE A 52 -10.87 2.47 9.05
C PHE A 52 -12.17 3.04 9.63
N PRO A 53 -13.28 2.99 8.88
CA PRO A 53 -14.59 3.22 9.43
C PRO A 53 -14.82 2.33 10.66
N PRO A 54 -15.39 2.87 11.74
CA PRO A 54 -15.62 2.11 12.94
C PRO A 54 -16.71 1.07 12.70
N LEU A 55 -16.48 -0.18 13.14
CA LEU A 55 -17.51 -1.23 13.08
C LEU A 55 -18.66 -0.95 14.07
N HIS A 56 -18.41 -0.10 15.06
CA HIS A 56 -19.39 0.39 16.03
C HIS A 56 -19.06 1.85 16.41
N PRO A 57 -20.04 2.77 16.56
CA PRO A 57 -19.80 4.21 16.77
C PRO A 57 -18.90 4.58 17.95
N LEU A 58 -18.76 3.69 18.93
CA LEU A 58 -17.94 3.88 20.13
C LEU A 58 -16.49 3.41 19.98
N LEU A 59 -16.14 2.74 18.89
CA LEU A 59 -14.81 2.15 18.69
C LEU A 59 -14.01 2.98 17.69
N ARG A 60 -12.71 3.12 17.92
CA ARG A 60 -11.76 3.57 16.90
C ARG A 60 -11.15 2.33 16.24
N SER A 61 -11.25 2.22 14.92
CA SER A 61 -10.64 1.13 14.15
C SER A 61 -9.34 1.63 13.52
N THR A 62 -8.22 1.44 14.21
CA THR A 62 -6.89 1.73 13.66
C THR A 62 -6.02 0.49 13.68
N VAL A 63 -5.31 0.24 12.58
CA VAL A 63 -4.46 -0.94 12.39
C VAL A 63 -3.01 -0.49 12.20
N PRO A 64 -2.10 -0.76 13.14
CA PRO A 64 -0.69 -0.51 12.96
C PRO A 64 -0.07 -1.61 12.08
N VAL A 65 0.66 -1.21 11.05
CA VAL A 65 1.42 -2.08 10.15
C VAL A 65 2.90 -1.73 10.27
N ARG A 66 3.75 -2.75 10.25
CA ARG A 66 5.19 -2.58 10.13
C ARG A 66 5.58 -2.76 8.67
N VAL A 67 6.37 -1.82 8.20
CA VAL A 67 6.94 -1.88 6.87
C VAL A 67 8.14 -2.82 6.91
N LEU A 68 8.02 -3.97 6.23
CA LEU A 68 9.03 -5.03 6.28
C LEU A 68 10.18 -4.78 5.29
N GLU A 69 9.85 -4.31 4.09
CA GLU A 69 10.83 -4.06 3.04
C GLU A 69 10.29 -2.95 2.12
N VAL A 70 11.18 -2.08 1.67
CA VAL A 70 10.91 -0.94 0.80
C VAL A 70 12.06 -0.84 -0.19
N THR A 71 11.83 -1.20 -1.44
CA THR A 71 12.84 -1.11 -2.50
C THR A 71 12.32 -0.21 -3.62
N PRO A 72 12.73 1.07 -3.65
CA PRO A 72 12.36 2.00 -4.71
C PRO A 72 12.80 1.49 -6.09
N GLY A 73 11.96 1.68 -7.11
CA GLY A 73 12.37 1.50 -8.51
C GLY A 73 12.51 0.06 -9.01
N ARG A 74 12.11 -0.96 -8.24
CA ARG A 74 12.00 -2.33 -8.80
C ARG A 74 10.68 -2.49 -9.56
N SER A 75 10.75 -2.43 -10.88
CA SER A 75 9.70 -2.97 -11.76
C SER A 75 9.58 -4.47 -11.52
N SER A 76 8.51 -4.91 -10.85
CA SER A 76 8.23 -6.34 -10.71
C SER A 76 7.52 -6.83 -11.97
N CYS A 77 8.25 -7.40 -12.94
CA CYS A 77 7.61 -8.18 -14.00
C CYS A 77 7.05 -9.47 -13.36
N GLY A 78 5.73 -9.55 -13.25
CA GLY A 78 5.05 -10.74 -12.76
C GLY A 78 5.12 -11.89 -13.78
N PRO A 79 4.97 -13.15 -13.34
CA PRO A 79 4.83 -14.28 -14.25
C PRO A 79 3.50 -14.14 -15.00
N GLY A 80 3.55 -13.51 -16.18
CA GLY A 80 2.40 -13.26 -17.05
C GLY A 80 2.24 -11.82 -17.57
N GLY A 81 3.03 -10.85 -17.10
CA GLY A 81 2.93 -9.45 -17.54
C GLY A 81 4.13 -9.03 -18.39
N CYS A 82 3.86 -8.51 -19.59
CA CYS A 82 4.88 -7.92 -20.47
C CYS A 82 5.60 -6.77 -19.75
N CYS A 83 6.93 -6.82 -19.71
CA CYS A 83 7.74 -5.68 -19.27
C CYS A 83 7.59 -4.57 -20.33
N CYS A 84 6.72 -3.60 -20.10
CA CYS A 84 6.65 -2.41 -20.96
C CYS A 84 7.95 -1.60 -20.80
N ARG A 85 8.62 -1.40 -21.93
CA ARG A 85 9.85 -0.62 -22.11
C ARG A 85 9.56 0.86 -22.12
#